data_AF-A0A963JE66-F1
#
_entry.id   AF-A0A963JE66-F1
#
_cell.length_a   1.000
_cell.length_b   1.000
_cell.length_c   1.000
_cell.angle_alpha   90.00
_cell.angle_beta   90.00
_cell.angle_gamma   90.00
#
_symmetry.space_group_name_H-M   'P 1'
#
loop_
_entity.id
_entity.type
_entity.pdbx_description
1 polymer ?
#
loop_
_entity_poly.entity_id
_entity_poly.type
_entity_poly.pdbx_seq_one_letter_code
_entity_poly.pdbx_strand_id
1 'polypeptide(L)'
;FPVMAWPMIEWVLDTRYPDLAASAMPQSERSVIVLGTMEAVLTPLMEEIQSRFAGVRVFSLPSVDHPQWGRHIELGVKGREDAVAPAYQALREGLASMGARTGPELAR
;
A
#
# COMPACT_ATOMS: atom_id res chain seq x y z
N PHE A 1 -11.95 -7.66 19.43
CA PHE A 1 -13.12 -7.33 18.58
C PHE A 1 -12.93 -7.64 17.09
N PRO A 2 -11.85 -7.21 16.40
CA PRO A 2 -11.69 -7.52 14.96
C PRO A 2 -11.55 -9.03 14.66
N VAL A 3 -11.00 -9.81 15.60
CA VAL A 3 -10.75 -11.26 15.45
C VAL A 3 -12.03 -12.09 15.26
N MET A 4 -13.17 -11.68 15.84
CA MET A 4 -14.44 -12.43 15.69
C MET A 4 -15.37 -11.84 14.61
N ALA A 5 -15.24 -10.55 14.30
CA ALA A 5 -16.09 -9.91 13.29
C ALA A 5 -15.70 -10.34 11.86
N TRP A 6 -14.40 -10.50 11.59
CA TRP A 6 -13.91 -10.85 10.26
C TRP A 6 -14.41 -12.21 9.76
N PRO A 7 -14.32 -13.32 10.54
CA PRO A 7 -14.84 -14.62 10.12
C PRO A 7 -16.35 -14.61 9.84
N MET A 8 -17.13 -13.81 10.57
CA MET A 8 -18.57 -13.68 10.35
C MET A 8 -18.87 -12.94 9.04
N ILE A 9 -18.08 -11.91 8.70
CA ILE A 9 -18.23 -11.16 7.44
C ILE A 9 -17.81 -12.03 6.26
N GLU A 10 -16.66 -12.71 6.34
CA GLU A 10 -16.21 -13.68 5.32
C GLU A 10 -17.29 -14.72 5.06
N TRP A 11 -17.82 -15.35 6.11
CA TRP A 11 -18.86 -16.37 5.97
C TRP A 11 -20.12 -15.83 5.26
N VAL A 12 -20.55 -14.60 5.57
CA VAL A 12 -21.69 -13.98 4.88
C VAL A 12 -21.37 -13.70 3.42
N LEU A 13 -20.18 -13.21 3.09
CA LEU A 13 -19.77 -12.94 1.71
C LEU A 13 -19.72 -14.25 0.90
N ASP A 14 -19.11 -15.29 1.43
CA ASP A 14 -18.96 -16.58 0.76
C ASP A 14 -20.29 -17.32 0.60
N THR A 15 -21.18 -17.22 1.60
CA THR A 15 -22.42 -18.00 1.63
C THR A 15 -23.59 -17.27 0.98
N ARG A 16 -23.69 -15.94 1.14
CA ARG A 16 -24.84 -15.14 0.72
C ARG A 16 -24.59 -14.31 -0.52
N TYR A 17 -23.32 -14.01 -0.84
CA TYR A 17 -22.93 -13.20 -1.99
C TYR A 17 -21.72 -13.79 -2.74
N PRO A 18 -21.73 -15.09 -3.09
CA PRO A 18 -20.59 -15.75 -3.72
C PRO A 18 -20.18 -15.09 -5.04
N ASP A 19 -21.13 -14.54 -5.79
CA ASP A 19 -20.85 -13.83 -7.04
C ASP A 19 -20.07 -12.52 -6.82
N LEU A 20 -20.26 -11.86 -5.68
CA LEU A 20 -19.49 -10.65 -5.32
C LEU A 20 -18.09 -11.01 -4.81
N ALA A 21 -17.96 -12.11 -4.06
CA ALA A 21 -16.67 -12.63 -3.62
C ALA A 21 -15.82 -13.09 -4.81
N ALA A 22 -16.41 -13.80 -5.77
CA ALA A 22 -15.73 -14.24 -7.00
C ALA A 22 -15.39 -13.08 -7.95
N SER A 23 -16.15 -11.98 -7.90
CA SER A 23 -15.88 -10.77 -8.70
C SER A 23 -14.80 -9.87 -8.10
N ALA A 24 -14.36 -10.13 -6.85
CA ALA A 24 -13.24 -9.40 -6.26
C ALA A 24 -11.94 -9.81 -6.97
N MET A 25 -11.43 -8.93 -7.84
CA MET A 25 -10.16 -9.16 -8.51
C MET A 25 -9.04 -9.28 -7.46
N PRO A 26 -8.11 -10.26 -7.59
CA PRO A 26 -6.95 -10.36 -6.73
C PRO A 26 -6.17 -9.04 -6.76
N GLN A 27 -6.02 -8.43 -5.59
CA GLN A 27 -5.24 -7.21 -5.43
C GLN A 27 -3.92 -7.57 -4.76
N SER A 28 -2.83 -7.14 -5.36
CA SER A 28 -1.49 -7.19 -4.76
C SER A 28 -1.18 -5.84 -4.14
N GLU A 29 -0.37 -5.85 -3.10
CA GLU A 29 0.20 -4.65 -2.50
C GLU A 29 1.71 -4.77 -2.31
N ARG A 30 2.41 -3.66 -2.51
CA ARG A 30 3.84 -3.52 -2.18
C ARG A 30 4.06 -2.20 -1.46
N SER A 31 4.76 -2.24 -0.34
CA SER A 31 5.08 -1.07 0.46
C SER A 31 6.54 -1.05 0.91
N VAL A 32 7.02 0.13 1.25
CA VAL A 32 8.34 0.38 1.79
C VAL A 32 8.23 1.31 2.98
N ILE A 33 9.04 1.07 3.99
CA ILE A 33 9.17 1.97 5.14
C ILE A 33 10.03 3.17 4.75
N VAL A 34 9.53 4.38 4.93
CA VAL A 34 10.23 5.65 4.71
C VAL A 34 10.51 6.30 6.06
N LEU A 35 11.79 6.52 6.36
CA LEU A 35 12.27 7.03 7.65
C LEU A 35 12.51 8.53 7.58
N GLY A 36 12.04 9.27 8.59
CA GLY A 36 12.43 10.66 8.83
C GLY A 36 11.97 11.68 7.77
N THR A 37 11.06 11.31 6.87
CA THR A 37 10.51 12.21 5.83
C THR A 37 9.15 12.75 6.26
N MET A 38 8.85 14.02 5.95
CA MET A 38 7.52 14.60 6.14
C MET A 38 6.58 14.17 5.01
N GLU A 39 5.37 13.72 5.35
CA GLU A 39 4.38 13.22 4.37
C GLU A 39 4.08 14.21 3.24
N ALA A 40 4.08 15.51 3.53
CA ALA A 40 3.88 16.56 2.53
C ALA A 40 4.92 16.57 1.39
N VAL A 41 6.12 16.02 1.63
CA VAL A 41 7.17 15.89 0.59
C VAL A 41 6.85 14.73 -0.37
N LEU A 42 6.08 13.74 0.08
CA LEU A 42 5.75 12.54 -0.69
C LEU A 42 4.51 12.73 -1.57
N THR A 43 3.63 13.69 -1.24
CA THR A 43 2.38 13.92 -1.96
C THR A 43 2.56 14.08 -3.47
N PRO A 44 3.53 14.87 -4.00
CA PRO A 44 3.70 14.99 -5.45
C PRO A 44 4.08 13.66 -6.12
N LEU A 45 4.92 12.84 -5.48
CA LEU A 45 5.27 11.50 -5.98
C LEU A 45 4.05 10.58 -5.99
N MET A 46 3.21 10.64 -4.95
CA MET A 46 1.99 9.82 -4.86
C MET A 46 1.00 10.17 -5.96
N GLU A 47 0.84 11.45 -6.28
CA GLU A 47 -0.03 11.93 -7.36
C GLU A 47 0.51 11.52 -8.74
N GLU A 48 1.82 11.67 -8.97
CA GLU A 48 2.48 11.26 -10.21
C GLU A 48 2.23 9.77 -10.48
N ILE A 49 2.42 8.91 -9.50
CA ILE A 49 2.25 7.46 -9.67
C ILE A 49 0.80 7.10 -9.92
N GLN A 50 -0.15 7.70 -9.21
CA GLN A 50 -1.57 7.47 -9.48
C GLN A 50 -1.97 7.93 -10.89
N SER A 51 -1.37 9.02 -11.39
CA SER A 51 -1.62 9.51 -12.75
C SER A 51 -1.02 8.59 -13.83
N ARG A 52 0.16 8.00 -13.56
CA ARG A 52 0.91 7.19 -14.51
C ARG A 52 0.41 5.75 -14.59
N PHE A 53 -0.12 5.20 -13.51
CA PHE A 53 -0.53 3.80 -13.41
C PHE A 53 -2.04 3.69 -13.15
N ALA A 54 -2.80 3.55 -14.24
CA ALA A 54 -4.25 3.36 -14.16
C ALA A 54 -4.61 2.10 -13.34
N GLY A 55 -5.54 2.25 -12.40
CA GLY A 55 -5.97 1.14 -11.53
C GLY A 55 -5.04 0.82 -10.36
N VAL A 56 -3.96 1.60 -10.18
CA VAL A 56 -3.11 1.54 -8.98
C VAL A 56 -3.51 2.65 -8.02
N ARG A 57 -3.64 2.31 -6.73
CA ARG A 57 -3.83 3.27 -5.64
C ARG A 57 -2.59 3.34 -4.79
N VAL A 58 -2.13 4.55 -4.50
CA VAL A 58 -1.00 4.80 -3.60
C VAL A 58 -1.57 5.06 -2.21
N PHE A 59 -0.93 4.53 -1.16
CA PHE A 59 -1.30 4.75 0.23
C PHE A 59 -0.09 5.17 1.07
N SER A 60 -0.35 5.96 2.10
CA SER A 60 0.63 6.44 3.09
C SER A 60 0.06 6.18 4.48
N LEU A 61 0.79 5.44 5.30
CA LEU A 61 0.42 5.12 6.68
C LEU A 61 1.51 5.67 7.61
N PRO A 62 1.31 6.86 8.21
CA PRO A 62 2.25 7.41 9.16
C PRO A 62 2.17 6.63 10.49
N SER A 63 3.33 6.31 11.05
CA SER A 63 3.49 5.64 12.34
C SER A 63 4.44 6.45 13.21
N VAL A 64 4.08 6.67 14.47
CA VAL A 64 4.85 7.51 15.41
C VAL A 64 5.59 6.67 16.45
N ASP A 65 4.98 5.57 16.91
CA ASP A 65 5.46 4.76 18.03
C ASP A 65 5.78 3.31 17.63
N HIS A 66 6.52 3.13 16.53
CA HIS A 66 6.94 1.78 16.13
C HIS A 66 8.17 1.30 16.93
N PRO A 67 8.12 0.13 17.59
CA PRO A 67 9.19 -0.35 18.46
C PRO A 67 10.57 -0.47 17.78
N GLN A 68 10.59 -0.76 16.47
CA GLN A 68 11.83 -0.96 15.71
C GLN A 68 12.24 0.22 14.83
N TRP A 69 11.28 1.03 14.38
CA TRP A 69 11.52 2.05 13.33
C TRP A 69 11.22 3.47 13.80
N GLY A 70 10.70 3.63 15.02
CA GLY A 70 10.25 4.91 15.55
C GLY A 70 9.25 5.58 14.59
N ARG A 71 9.41 6.90 14.42
CA ARG A 71 8.59 7.69 13.51
C ARG A 71 8.95 7.40 12.05
N HIS A 72 8.02 6.80 11.32
CA HIS A 72 8.18 6.42 9.91
C HIS A 72 6.86 6.50 9.15
N ILE A 73 6.93 6.41 7.84
CA ILE A 73 5.77 6.33 6.95
C ILE A 73 5.88 5.01 6.20
N GLU A 74 4.87 4.15 6.29
CA GLU A 74 4.73 3.04 5.34
C GLU A 74 4.07 3.57 4.07
N LEU A 75 4.84 3.62 2.99
CA LEU A 75 4.37 4.12 1.70
C LEU A 75 4.27 2.94 0.73
N GLY A 76 3.12 2.76 0.09
CA GLY A 76 2.92 1.63 -0.80
C GLY A 76 1.90 1.85 -1.91
N VAL A 77 1.81 0.85 -2.78
CA VAL A 77 0.88 0.82 -3.91
C VAL A 77 0.07 -0.47 -3.87
N LYS A 78 -1.21 -0.37 -4.25
CA LYS A 78 -2.16 -1.47 -4.30
C LYS A 78 -2.90 -1.47 -5.63
N GLY A 79 -3.09 -2.64 -6.23
CA GLY A 79 -3.78 -2.79 -7.51
C GLY A 79 -3.66 -4.21 -8.04
N ARG A 80 -3.85 -4.38 -9.35
CA ARG A 80 -3.54 -5.65 -10.00
C ARG A 80 -2.02 -5.88 -10.01
N GLU A 81 -1.61 -7.15 -9.90
CA GLU A 81 -0.19 -7.53 -9.81
C GLU A 81 0.67 -6.95 -10.94
N ASP A 82 0.15 -6.98 -12.18
CA ASP A 82 0.84 -6.48 -13.37
C ASP A 82 1.07 -4.97 -13.38
N ALA A 83 0.20 -4.21 -12.69
CA ALA A 83 0.33 -2.77 -12.54
C ALA A 83 1.10 -2.37 -11.27
N VAL A 84 1.04 -3.18 -10.22
CA VAL A 84 1.70 -2.94 -8.92
C VAL A 84 3.21 -3.03 -9.04
N ALA A 85 3.74 -4.04 -9.74
CA ALA A 85 5.18 -4.20 -9.89
C ALA A 85 5.87 -2.97 -10.53
N PRO A 86 5.44 -2.45 -11.69
CA PRO A 86 6.05 -1.26 -12.29
C PRO A 86 5.75 0.03 -11.52
N ALA A 87 4.56 0.17 -10.93
CA ALA A 87 4.24 1.34 -10.10
C ALA A 87 5.12 1.43 -8.86
N TYR A 88 5.38 0.28 -8.21
CA TYR A 88 6.26 0.20 -7.06
C TYR A 88 7.72 0.50 -7.41
N GLN A 89 8.20 0.08 -8.58
CA GLN A 89 9.53 0.48 -9.06
C GLN A 89 9.65 1.99 -9.26
N ALA A 90 8.66 2.61 -9.91
CA ALA A 90 8.62 4.07 -10.07
C ALA A 90 8.59 4.79 -8.71
N LEU A 91 7.88 4.24 -7.72
CA LEU A 91 7.85 4.76 -6.34
C LEU A 91 9.24 4.76 -5.72
N ARG A 92 9.97 3.65 -5.85
CA ARG A 92 11.33 3.52 -5.32
C ARG A 92 12.30 4.49 -6.00
N GLU A 93 12.22 4.61 -7.32
CA GLU A 93 13.04 5.56 -8.08
C GLU A 93 12.77 7.01 -7.64
N GLY A 94 11.49 7.38 -7.49
CA GLY A 94 11.10 8.68 -6.96
C GLY A 94 11.64 8.95 -5.56
N LEU A 95 11.50 7.98 -4.64
CA LEU A 95 12.06 8.08 -3.29
C LEU A 95 13.58 8.24 -3.29
N ALA A 96 14.29 7.48 -4.14
CA ALA A 96 15.74 7.59 -4.27
C ALA A 96 16.17 8.96 -4.81
N SER A 97 15.43 9.51 -5.78
CA SER A 97 15.70 10.84 -6.35
C SER A 97 15.54 11.97 -5.32
N MET A 98 14.62 11.81 -4.37
CA MET A 98 14.41 12.74 -3.26
C MET A 98 15.41 12.55 -2.11
N GLY A 99 16.28 11.54 -2.18
CA GLY A 99 17.20 11.20 -1.09
C GLY A 99 16.51 10.66 0.16
N ALA A 100 15.31 10.09 0.02
CA ALA A 100 14.55 9.54 1.13
C ALA A 100 15.26 8.31 1.70
N ARG A 101 15.29 8.18 3.03
CA ARG A 101 15.84 7.00 3.70
C ARG A 101 14.78 5.89 3.74
N THR A 102 14.99 4.83 2.98
CA THR A 102 14.08 3.68 2.92
C THR A 102 14.57 2.54 3.81
N GLY A 103 13.63 1.86 4.46
CA GLY A 103 13.82 0.67 5.29
C GLY A 103 13.30 -0.60 4.60
N PRO A 104 12.76 -1.58 5.34
CA PRO A 104 12.31 -2.84 4.77
C PRO A 104 11.16 -2.67 3.79
N GLU A 105 11.12 -3.60 2.82
CA GLU A 105 10.07 -3.72 1.82
C GLU A 105 9.08 -4.82 2.25
N LEU A 106 7.79 -4.59 2.07
CA LEU A 106 6.72 -5.54 2.33
C LEU A 106 5.94 -5.80 1.03
N ALA A 107 5.56 -7.05 0.81
CA ALA A 107 4.71 -7.47 -0.30
C ALA A 107 3.62 -8.41 0.23
N ARG A 108 2.36 -8.16 -0.16
CA ARG A 108 1.20 -8.99 0.22
C ARG A 108 0.24 -9.17 -0.96
#